data_AF-A0A2V7FPA8-F1
#
_entry.id   AF-A0A2V7FPA8-F1
#
_cell.length_a   1.000
_cell.length_b   1.000
_cell.length_c   1.000
_cell.angle_alpha   90.00
_cell.angle_beta   90.00
_cell.angle_gamma   90.00
#
_symmetry.space_group_name_H-M   'P 1'
#
loop_
_entity.id
_entity.type
_entity.pdbx_description
1 polymer ?
#
loop_
_entity_poly.entity_id
_entity_poly.type
_entity_poly.pdbx_seq_one_letter_code
_entity_poly.pdbx_strand_id
1 'polypeptide(L)'
;MLVSLAAHVFAGTPDSPALVLTALVAPLLALLARSAGPAPPTNPVAGLAIAAAVGLVLWANLGVIADVARLVGVPRPPALALSATAAFVGITRRAARRPVGDGGVLVGAAGVVLTVVVIGVTVAATPWTAWSRAASQPALTFGQTSAWVTEGRPLEGSTTLVFTEPHRVTALSPGVYRVIEEGAQRSVTREWRLAAGDALTLRPGDRLALAAGTRIRFEPGKRVPGSAASGVAWAEPPERRSPGTAAHALGAALTLVGGALALLPPLGPLAWRGAAAGPALLLALTLAAICWGTYAVYVAPELALAAPPAAGVVELPAFALSAPGGRALVATSVLAMLLLFVATALALRDVIAMHARPANADVAWAGLLMLAAVAGLWPADPWRAWLAGCGLAAAAVAIPRLAGRDARAGLAGSLAGAAVFAALAAVGGRLPAWAAAVAAYPALLAAPIAWVVVRAEAVRRARRA
;
A
#
# COMPACT_ATOMS: atom_id res chain seq x y z
N MET A 1 -1.65 3.05 2.69
CA MET A 1 -2.91 2.35 2.31
C MET A 1 -3.49 2.89 1.01
N LEU A 2 -3.92 4.15 0.91
CA LEU A 2 -4.64 4.68 -0.26
C LEU A 2 -3.88 4.54 -1.58
N VAL A 3 -2.61 4.97 -1.63
CA VAL A 3 -1.75 4.84 -2.81
C VAL A 3 -1.58 3.37 -3.22
N SER A 4 -1.35 2.49 -2.24
CA SER A 4 -1.20 1.06 -2.49
C SER A 4 -2.50 0.46 -3.02
N LEU A 5 -3.67 0.83 -2.49
CA LEU A 5 -4.97 0.37 -3.00
C LEU A 5 -5.18 0.83 -4.46
N ALA A 6 -4.89 2.10 -4.75
CA ALA A 6 -4.96 2.62 -6.12
C ALA A 6 -4.02 1.83 -7.06
N ALA A 7 -2.81 1.49 -6.61
CA ALA A 7 -1.85 0.69 -7.36
C ALA A 7 -2.32 -0.75 -7.60
N HIS A 8 -2.96 -1.40 -6.62
CA HIS A 8 -3.50 -2.75 -6.79
C HIS A 8 -4.67 -2.75 -7.79
N VAL A 9 -5.58 -1.76 -7.69
CA VAL A 9 -6.67 -1.56 -8.66
C VAL A 9 -6.12 -1.28 -10.06
N PHE A 10 -5.10 -0.44 -10.17
CA PHE A 10 -4.42 -0.15 -11.43
C PHE A 10 -3.80 -1.40 -12.06
N ALA A 11 -3.09 -2.20 -11.26
CA ALA A 11 -2.48 -3.45 -11.72
C ALA A 11 -3.51 -4.56 -12.03
N GLY A 12 -4.77 -4.41 -11.60
CA GLY A 12 -5.80 -5.44 -11.78
C GLY A 12 -5.51 -6.71 -10.97
N THR A 13 -4.93 -6.57 -9.78
CA THR A 13 -4.53 -7.76 -9.00
C THR A 13 -5.77 -8.60 -8.61
N PRO A 14 -5.66 -9.95 -8.60
CA PRO A 14 -6.81 -10.81 -8.34
C PRO A 14 -7.44 -10.61 -6.96
N ASP A 15 -6.66 -10.17 -5.97
CA ASP A 15 -7.09 -9.86 -4.61
C ASP A 15 -7.64 -8.44 -4.41
N SER A 16 -7.53 -7.55 -5.41
CA SER A 16 -7.92 -6.13 -5.31
C SER A 16 -9.32 -5.89 -4.72
N PRO A 17 -10.40 -6.54 -5.19
CA PRO A 17 -11.73 -6.31 -4.62
C PRO A 17 -11.85 -6.72 -3.16
N ALA A 18 -11.20 -7.83 -2.77
CA ALA A 18 -11.16 -8.27 -1.38
C ALA A 18 -10.38 -7.27 -0.52
N LEU A 19 -9.25 -6.77 -1.01
CA LEU A 19 -8.47 -5.72 -0.33
C LEU A 19 -9.27 -4.43 -0.14
N VAL A 20 -9.98 -3.98 -1.17
CA VAL A 20 -10.83 -2.78 -1.11
C VAL A 20 -11.95 -2.95 -0.09
N LEU A 21 -12.69 -4.07 -0.16
CA LEU A 21 -13.79 -4.35 0.76
C LEU A 21 -13.29 -4.47 2.21
N THR A 22 -12.20 -5.19 2.43
CA THR A 22 -11.63 -5.35 3.77
C THR A 22 -11.07 -4.06 4.33
N ALA A 23 -10.43 -3.22 3.51
CA ALA A 23 -9.97 -1.89 3.94
C ALA A 23 -11.13 -0.97 4.35
N LEU A 24 -12.29 -1.10 3.71
CA LEU A 24 -13.50 -0.35 4.06
C LEU A 24 -14.19 -0.90 5.32
N VAL A 25 -14.34 -2.22 5.41
CA VAL A 25 -15.13 -2.89 6.45
C VAL A 25 -14.34 -3.05 7.75
N ALA A 26 -13.02 -3.27 7.70
CA ALA A 26 -12.21 -3.52 8.89
C ALA A 26 -12.30 -2.42 9.95
N PRO A 27 -12.21 -1.11 9.60
CA PRO A 27 -12.39 -0.05 10.59
C PRO A 27 -13.80 -0.04 11.17
N LEU A 28 -14.84 -0.27 10.37
CA LEU A 28 -16.23 -0.29 10.84
C LEU A 28 -16.47 -1.42 11.84
N LEU A 29 -15.99 -2.63 11.54
CA LEU A 29 -16.05 -3.76 12.47
C LEU A 29 -15.30 -3.47 13.77
N ALA A 30 -14.14 -2.81 13.68
CA ALA A 30 -13.36 -2.48 14.86
C ALA A 30 -14.05 -1.43 15.76
N LEU A 31 -14.72 -0.45 15.16
CA LEU A 31 -15.52 0.54 15.89
C LEU A 31 -16.73 -0.13 16.58
N LEU A 32 -17.39 -1.08 15.91
CA LEU A 32 -18.50 -1.86 16.47
C LEU A 32 -18.06 -2.81 17.60
N ALA A 33 -16.91 -3.48 17.47
CA ALA A 33 -16.47 -4.46 18.45
C ALA A 33 -15.99 -3.83 19.77
N ARG A 34 -15.44 -2.61 19.73
CA ARG A 34 -14.86 -1.95 20.92
C ARG A 34 -15.83 -1.09 21.72
N SER A 35 -17.01 -0.78 21.21
CA SER A 35 -18.08 -0.15 22.01
C SER A 35 -18.64 -1.09 23.08
N ALA A 36 -18.32 -2.39 23.04
CA ALA A 36 -18.97 -3.43 23.83
C ALA A 36 -18.17 -3.97 25.04
N GLY A 37 -17.03 -3.39 25.45
CA GLY A 37 -16.21 -4.02 26.50
C GLY A 37 -15.40 -3.10 27.43
N PRO A 38 -15.20 -3.49 28.70
CA PRO A 38 -14.33 -2.78 29.64
C PRO A 38 -12.85 -2.86 29.21
N ALA A 39 -12.06 -1.88 29.66
CA ALA A 39 -10.64 -1.78 29.33
C ALA A 39 -9.87 -3.07 29.74
N PRO A 40 -9.07 -3.65 28.83
CA PRO A 40 -8.36 -4.89 29.10
C PRO A 40 -7.23 -4.68 30.14
N PRO A 41 -6.82 -5.74 30.86
CA PRO A 41 -5.68 -5.69 31.77
C PRO A 41 -4.38 -5.33 31.02
N THR A 42 -3.48 -4.64 31.72
CA THR A 42 -2.19 -4.18 31.19
C THR A 42 -1.29 -5.36 30.83
N ASN A 43 -0.87 -5.43 29.56
CA ASN A 43 0.05 -6.44 29.03
C ASN A 43 1.26 -5.73 28.37
N PRO A 44 2.48 -5.84 28.92
CA PRO A 44 3.65 -5.13 28.43
C PRO A 44 4.07 -5.59 27.02
N VAL A 45 3.88 -6.88 26.71
CA VAL A 45 4.19 -7.45 25.39
C VAL A 45 3.26 -6.87 24.34
N ALA A 46 1.98 -6.73 24.67
CA ALA A 46 1.03 -6.06 23.79
C ALA A 46 1.39 -4.58 23.57
N GLY A 47 1.86 -3.88 24.61
CA GLY A 47 2.35 -2.50 24.50
C GLY A 47 3.56 -2.37 23.55
N LEU A 48 4.55 -3.27 23.67
CA LEU A 48 5.69 -3.32 22.75
C LEU A 48 5.28 -3.68 21.32
N ALA A 49 4.38 -4.64 21.15
CA ALA A 49 3.86 -5.01 19.84
C ALA A 49 3.10 -3.86 19.18
N ILE A 50 2.34 -3.06 19.94
CA ILE A 50 1.69 -1.85 19.45
C ILE A 50 2.73 -0.81 19.05
N ALA A 51 3.74 -0.55 19.87
CA ALA A 51 4.81 0.40 19.53
C ALA A 51 5.53 -0.01 18.23
N ALA A 52 5.86 -1.29 18.08
CA ALA A 52 6.45 -1.84 16.87
C ALA A 52 5.50 -1.72 15.65
N ALA A 53 4.22 -2.05 15.82
CA ALA A 53 3.22 -1.91 14.77
C ALA A 53 3.03 -0.46 14.33
N VAL A 54 2.97 0.49 15.28
CA VAL A 54 2.91 1.93 14.99
C VAL A 54 4.16 2.39 14.25
N GLY A 55 5.35 1.97 14.69
CA GLY A 55 6.61 2.26 14.00
C GLY A 55 6.62 1.77 12.56
N LEU A 56 6.15 0.54 12.30
CA LEU A 56 6.02 -0.02 10.95
C LEU A 56 5.02 0.76 10.09
N VAL A 57 3.89 1.17 10.65
CA VAL A 57 2.89 1.99 9.94
C VAL A 57 3.44 3.39 9.61
N LEU A 58 4.17 4.03 10.54
CA LEU A 58 4.83 5.30 10.29
C LEU A 58 5.91 5.17 9.21
N TRP A 59 6.74 4.12 9.30
CA TRP A 59 7.77 3.82 8.32
C TRP A 59 7.18 3.61 6.92
N ALA A 60 6.09 2.85 6.82
CA ALA A 60 5.37 2.65 5.57
C ALA A 60 4.85 3.96 4.96
N ASN A 61 4.19 4.81 5.75
CA ASN A 61 3.67 6.08 5.23
C ASN A 61 4.79 7.04 4.81
N LEU A 62 5.88 7.11 5.59
CA LEU A 62 7.08 7.88 5.23
C LEU A 62 7.73 7.34 3.96
N GLY A 63 7.78 6.02 3.77
CA GLY A 63 8.24 5.38 2.55
C GLY A 63 7.43 5.82 1.32
N VAL A 64 6.09 5.80 1.42
CA VAL A 64 5.20 6.28 0.33
C VAL A 64 5.44 7.76 0.03
N ILE A 65 5.55 8.62 1.05
CA ILE A 65 5.80 10.06 0.83
C ILE A 65 7.16 10.26 0.17
N ALA A 66 8.18 9.53 0.60
CA ALA A 66 9.51 9.64 0.01
C ALA A 66 9.54 9.11 -1.43
N ASP A 67 8.77 8.07 -1.76
CA ASP A 67 8.62 7.58 -3.13
C ASP A 67 7.90 8.62 -4.02
N VAL A 68 6.82 9.23 -3.52
CA VAL A 68 6.12 10.34 -4.19
C VAL A 68 7.03 11.55 -4.38
N ALA A 69 7.81 11.91 -3.37
CA ALA A 69 8.72 13.04 -3.42
C ALA A 69 9.81 12.86 -4.48
N ARG A 70 10.33 11.63 -4.64
CA ARG A 70 11.29 11.30 -5.71
C ARG A 70 10.71 11.52 -7.11
N LEU A 71 9.44 11.17 -7.32
CA LEU A 71 8.74 11.39 -8.60
C LEU A 71 8.60 12.89 -8.95
N VAL A 72 8.63 13.77 -7.94
CA VAL A 72 8.62 15.23 -8.11
C VAL A 72 10.05 15.82 -8.11
N GLY A 73 11.08 14.97 -8.11
CA GLY A 73 12.49 15.38 -8.16
C GLY A 73 13.11 15.72 -6.80
N VAL A 74 12.43 15.45 -5.68
CA VAL A 74 12.95 15.68 -4.33
C VAL A 74 13.68 14.43 -3.83
N PRO A 75 14.95 14.54 -3.37
CA PRO A 75 15.68 13.40 -2.84
C PRO A 75 15.01 12.78 -1.60
N ARG A 76 15.30 11.49 -1.34
CA ARG A 76 14.68 10.73 -0.24
C ARG A 76 14.95 11.32 1.15
N PRO A 77 16.20 11.69 1.52
CA PRO A 77 16.49 12.23 2.86
C PRO A 77 15.73 13.53 3.22
N PRO A 78 15.70 14.59 2.38
CA PRO A 78 14.96 15.81 2.70
C PRO A 78 13.44 15.56 2.73
N ALA A 79 12.91 14.68 1.89
CA ALA A 79 11.48 14.31 1.94
C ALA A 79 11.10 13.70 3.29
N LEU A 80 11.92 12.78 3.82
CA LEU A 80 11.71 12.16 5.13
C LEU A 80 11.83 13.20 6.26
N ALA A 81 12.86 14.05 6.22
CA ALA A 81 13.09 15.09 7.22
C ALA A 81 11.94 16.11 7.27
N LEU A 82 11.47 16.59 6.11
CA LEU A 82 10.33 17.52 6.02
C LEU A 82 9.05 16.88 6.54
N SER A 83 8.79 15.61 6.20
CA SER A 83 7.60 14.88 6.64
C SER A 83 7.60 14.65 8.16
N ALA A 84 8.74 14.24 8.72
CA ALA A 84 8.90 14.09 10.17
C ALA A 84 8.72 15.44 10.89
N THR A 85 9.33 16.50 10.36
CA THR A 85 9.19 17.86 10.90
C THR A 85 7.74 18.33 10.87
N ALA A 86 7.01 18.08 9.78
CA ALA A 86 5.58 18.41 9.69
C ALA A 86 4.75 17.69 10.76
N ALA A 87 5.06 16.41 11.05
CA ALA A 87 4.40 15.67 12.12
C ALA A 87 4.73 16.24 13.51
N PHE A 88 5.98 16.63 13.77
CA PHE A 88 6.39 17.31 15.01
C PHE A 88 5.66 18.65 15.20
N VAL A 89 5.56 19.47 14.14
CA VAL A 89 4.81 20.73 14.16
C VAL A 89 3.31 20.48 14.39
N GLY A 90 2.77 19.36 13.87
CA GLY A 90 1.41 18.92 14.15
C GLY A 90 1.15 18.73 15.65
N ILE A 91 2.09 18.09 16.36
CA ILE A 91 1.99 17.89 17.82
C ILE A 91 2.01 19.21 18.57
N THR A 92 2.94 20.11 18.26
CA THR A 92 3.06 21.39 18.99
C THR A 92 1.81 22.25 18.81
N ARG A 93 1.21 22.24 17.61
CA ARG A 93 -0.07 22.93 17.34
C ARG A 93 -1.26 22.28 18.06
N ARG A 94 -1.28 20.96 18.19
CA ARG A 94 -2.31 20.23 18.96
C ARG A 94 -2.21 20.54 20.46
N ALA A 95 -1.00 20.54 21.02
CA ALA A 95 -0.76 20.91 22.42
C ALA A 95 -1.24 22.34 22.72
N ALA A 96 -1.13 23.24 21.74
CA ALA A 96 -1.66 24.61 21.81
C ALA A 96 -3.21 24.71 21.67
N ARG A 97 -3.95 23.59 21.74
CA ARG A 97 -5.43 23.49 21.66
C ARG A 97 -6.06 24.19 20.44
N ARG A 98 -5.33 24.31 19.34
CA ARG A 98 -5.91 24.81 18.08
C ARG A 98 -6.67 23.66 17.38
N PRO A 99 -7.85 23.89 16.77
CA PRO A 99 -8.71 22.86 16.17
C PRO A 99 -8.15 22.27 14.84
N VAL A 100 -6.84 22.09 14.74
CA VAL A 100 -6.12 21.73 13.52
C VAL A 100 -6.29 20.24 13.19
N GLY A 101 -6.57 19.38 14.17
CA GLY A 101 -6.68 17.93 13.98
C GLY A 101 -7.77 17.51 12.99
N ASP A 102 -8.99 18.00 13.18
CA ASP A 102 -10.14 17.62 12.35
C ASP A 102 -10.16 18.38 11.02
N GLY A 103 -9.76 19.65 11.03
CA GLY A 103 -9.67 20.48 9.83
C GLY A 103 -8.63 19.96 8.83
N GLY A 104 -7.45 19.53 9.31
CA GLY A 104 -6.40 18.98 8.45
C GLY A 104 -6.82 17.67 7.74
N VAL A 105 -7.58 16.82 8.43
CA VAL A 105 -8.15 15.59 7.85
C VAL A 105 -9.13 15.92 6.73
N LEU A 106 -10.07 16.84 6.98
CA LEU A 106 -11.07 17.24 5.99
C LEU A 106 -10.44 17.91 4.77
N VAL A 107 -9.48 18.81 4.98
CA VAL A 107 -8.75 19.47 3.88
C VAL A 107 -7.93 18.45 3.08
N GLY A 108 -7.23 17.53 3.76
CA GLY A 108 -6.49 16.46 3.10
C GLY A 108 -7.40 15.54 2.28
N ALA A 109 -8.53 15.12 2.86
CA ALA A 109 -9.48 14.28 2.13
C ALA A 109 -10.16 15.02 0.97
N ALA A 110 -10.54 16.28 1.16
CA ALA A 110 -11.07 17.13 0.11
C ALA A 110 -10.07 17.29 -1.04
N GLY A 111 -8.76 17.46 -0.74
CA GLY A 111 -7.71 17.55 -1.76
C GLY A 111 -7.56 16.26 -2.58
N VAL A 112 -7.64 15.09 -1.95
CA VAL A 112 -7.62 13.79 -2.65
C VAL A 112 -8.85 13.64 -3.55
N VAL A 113 -10.05 13.90 -3.02
CA VAL A 113 -11.31 13.80 -3.77
C VAL A 113 -11.34 14.81 -4.92
N LEU A 114 -10.93 16.06 -4.66
CA LEU A 114 -10.83 17.12 -5.67
C LEU A 114 -9.94 16.68 -6.83
N THR A 115 -8.81 16.03 -6.54
CA THR A 115 -7.90 15.57 -7.59
C THR A 115 -8.58 14.57 -8.53
N VAL A 116 -9.29 13.58 -7.98
CA VAL A 116 -10.04 12.59 -8.75
C VAL A 116 -11.17 13.23 -9.55
N VAL A 117 -11.88 14.20 -8.96
CA VAL A 117 -12.96 14.92 -9.63
C VAL A 117 -12.43 15.73 -10.81
N VAL A 118 -11.34 16.48 -10.61
CA VAL A 118 -10.68 17.26 -11.68
C VAL A 118 -10.25 16.34 -12.82
N ILE A 119 -9.63 15.19 -12.52
CA ILE A 119 -9.26 14.20 -13.54
C ILE A 119 -10.50 13.72 -14.31
N GLY A 120 -11.57 13.31 -13.62
CA GLY A 120 -12.80 12.84 -14.26
C GLY A 120 -13.45 13.87 -15.18
N VAL A 121 -13.48 15.14 -14.75
CA VAL A 121 -13.99 16.27 -15.56
C VAL A 121 -13.13 16.48 -16.80
N THR A 122 -11.80 16.48 -16.65
CA THR A 122 -10.87 16.71 -17.77
C THR A 122 -10.90 15.58 -18.80
N VAL A 123 -11.10 14.35 -18.36
CA VAL A 123 -11.20 13.16 -19.21
C VAL A 123 -12.61 12.98 -19.79
N ALA A 124 -13.57 13.80 -19.35
CA ALA A 124 -14.98 13.76 -19.76
C ALA A 124 -15.61 12.36 -19.61
N ALA A 125 -15.25 11.63 -18.55
CA ALA A 125 -15.77 10.31 -18.25
C ALA A 125 -15.98 10.17 -16.73
N THR A 126 -17.15 9.65 -16.34
CA THR A 126 -17.37 9.24 -14.95
C THR A 126 -16.55 7.99 -14.64
N PRO A 127 -16.28 7.68 -13.35
CA PRO A 127 -15.50 6.49 -12.99
C PRO A 127 -16.09 5.19 -13.53
N TRP A 128 -17.43 5.06 -13.59
CA TRP A 128 -18.11 3.88 -14.13
C TRP A 128 -17.94 3.76 -15.64
N THR A 129 -18.02 4.88 -16.36
CA THR A 129 -17.80 4.91 -17.80
C THR A 129 -16.34 4.66 -18.17
N ALA A 130 -15.39 5.21 -17.38
CA ALA A 130 -13.98 4.92 -17.54
C ALA A 130 -13.68 3.44 -17.31
N TRP A 131 -14.26 2.85 -16.25
CA TRP A 131 -14.14 1.42 -15.96
C TRP A 131 -14.71 0.56 -17.08
N SER A 132 -15.93 0.83 -17.56
CA SER A 132 -16.57 0.00 -18.59
C SER A 132 -15.81 0.07 -19.92
N ARG A 133 -15.33 1.25 -20.30
CA ARG A 133 -14.51 1.43 -21.50
C ARG A 133 -13.15 0.75 -21.38
N ALA A 134 -12.48 0.87 -20.23
CA ALA A 134 -11.22 0.19 -19.97
C ALA A 134 -11.40 -1.33 -19.98
N ALA A 135 -12.42 -1.85 -19.30
CA ALA A 135 -12.73 -3.27 -19.23
C ALA A 135 -13.12 -3.87 -20.60
N SER A 136 -13.67 -3.06 -21.50
CA SER A 136 -14.04 -3.50 -22.86
C SER A 136 -12.87 -3.45 -23.85
N GLN A 137 -11.69 -2.95 -23.46
CA GLN A 137 -10.55 -2.89 -24.37
C GLN A 137 -10.04 -4.31 -24.71
N PRO A 138 -9.85 -4.64 -26.00
CA PRO A 138 -9.31 -5.94 -26.40
C PRO A 138 -7.84 -6.10 -25.96
N ALA A 139 -7.12 -5.00 -25.79
CA ALA A 139 -5.74 -4.94 -25.36
C ALA A 139 -5.44 -3.57 -24.72
N LEU A 140 -4.56 -3.54 -23.71
CA LEU A 140 -4.00 -2.30 -23.16
C LEU A 140 -2.74 -1.94 -23.95
N THR A 141 -2.82 -0.92 -24.80
CA THR A 141 -1.78 -0.58 -25.77
C THR A 141 -1.17 0.80 -25.52
N PHE A 142 0.04 1.02 -26.00
CA PHE A 142 0.63 2.36 -26.03
C PHE A 142 -0.16 3.29 -26.95
N GLY A 143 -0.63 4.40 -26.39
CA GLY A 143 -1.21 5.49 -27.17
C GLY A 143 -0.19 6.12 -28.12
N GLN A 144 -0.65 6.67 -29.24
CA GLN A 144 0.23 7.32 -30.23
C GLN A 144 0.95 8.55 -29.68
N THR A 145 0.35 9.23 -28.71
CA THR A 145 0.90 10.42 -28.03
C THR A 145 1.72 10.07 -26.79
N SER A 146 1.89 8.79 -26.48
CA SER A 146 2.61 8.35 -25.28
C SER A 146 4.07 8.79 -25.36
N ALA A 147 4.59 9.34 -24.26
CA ALA A 147 6.01 9.70 -24.15
C ALA A 147 6.94 8.48 -24.32
N TRP A 148 6.46 7.26 -24.08
CA TRP A 148 7.19 6.02 -24.35
C TRP A 148 7.33 5.70 -25.84
N VAL A 149 6.48 6.29 -26.68
CA VAL A 149 6.44 6.08 -28.14
C VAL A 149 7.09 7.24 -28.88
N THR A 150 6.88 8.47 -28.43
CA THR A 150 7.36 9.68 -29.11
C THR A 150 8.84 9.94 -28.75
N GLU A 151 9.08 10.37 -27.51
CA GLU A 151 10.39 10.80 -27.01
C GLU A 151 11.22 9.65 -26.42
N GLY A 152 10.55 8.59 -25.96
CA GLY A 152 11.09 7.52 -25.14
C GLY A 152 11.50 7.97 -23.73
N ARG A 153 11.26 7.09 -22.75
CA ARG A 153 11.48 7.40 -21.33
C ARG A 153 12.57 6.52 -20.69
N PRO A 154 13.26 7.05 -19.67
CA PRO A 154 14.11 6.22 -18.81
C PRO A 154 13.24 5.32 -17.94
N LEU A 155 13.74 4.10 -17.69
CA LEU A 155 13.19 3.24 -16.65
C LEU A 155 13.67 3.75 -15.28
N GLU A 156 12.78 3.92 -14.31
CA GLU A 156 13.18 4.37 -12.97
C GLU A 156 13.90 3.28 -12.16
N GLY A 157 13.55 2.02 -12.42
CA GLY A 157 14.12 0.85 -11.78
C GLY A 157 14.51 -0.21 -12.79
N SER A 158 15.37 -1.14 -12.37
CA SER A 158 15.65 -2.34 -13.15
C SER A 158 14.38 -3.18 -13.25
N THR A 159 13.99 -3.55 -14.47
CA THR A 159 12.77 -4.34 -14.69
C THR A 159 13.00 -5.42 -15.73
N THR A 160 12.18 -6.46 -15.67
CA THR A 160 12.13 -7.50 -16.70
C THR A 160 10.76 -7.43 -17.37
N LEU A 161 10.75 -7.01 -18.63
CA LEU A 161 9.54 -6.87 -19.43
C LEU A 161 9.24 -8.18 -20.13
N VAL A 162 7.99 -8.63 -20.10
CA VAL A 162 7.53 -9.84 -20.80
C VAL A 162 6.71 -9.43 -22.02
N PHE A 163 7.08 -9.94 -23.19
CA PHE A 163 6.41 -9.61 -24.45
C PHE A 163 5.51 -10.77 -24.87
N THR A 164 4.22 -10.49 -25.06
CA THR A 164 3.24 -11.49 -25.50
C THR A 164 2.93 -11.39 -26.99
N GLU A 165 3.44 -10.36 -27.65
CA GLU A 165 3.30 -10.12 -29.08
C GLU A 165 4.60 -9.53 -29.65
N PRO A 166 4.85 -9.65 -30.97
CA PRO A 166 6.06 -9.11 -31.57
C PRO A 166 6.20 -7.61 -31.33
N HIS A 167 7.33 -7.20 -30.78
CA HIS A 167 7.61 -5.83 -30.38
C HIS A 167 8.94 -5.34 -30.94
N ARG A 168 8.96 -4.10 -31.39
CA ARG A 168 10.21 -3.38 -31.68
C ARG A 168 10.51 -2.41 -30.55
N VAL A 169 11.66 -2.59 -29.91
CA VAL A 169 12.17 -1.70 -28.86
C VAL A 169 13.39 -0.97 -29.40
N THR A 170 13.36 0.36 -29.41
CA THR A 170 14.50 1.19 -29.81
C THR A 170 15.26 1.65 -28.57
N ALA A 171 16.56 1.40 -28.52
CA ALA A 171 17.45 1.91 -27.50
C ALA A 171 17.70 3.41 -27.74
N LEU A 172 17.52 4.26 -26.73
CA LEU A 172 17.87 5.68 -26.79
C LEU A 172 19.11 6.02 -25.96
N SER A 173 19.51 5.11 -25.07
CA SER A 173 20.77 5.16 -24.35
C SER A 173 21.59 3.93 -24.71
N PRO A 174 22.91 4.06 -24.93
CA PRO A 174 23.77 2.89 -25.13
C PRO A 174 23.77 2.03 -23.86
N GLY A 175 23.74 0.71 -24.02
CA GLY A 175 23.67 -0.20 -22.88
C GLY A 175 23.66 -1.67 -23.23
N VAL A 176 23.63 -2.50 -22.19
CA VAL A 176 23.48 -3.96 -22.32
C VAL A 176 22.01 -4.31 -22.13
N TYR A 177 21.45 -4.94 -23.16
CA TYR A 177 20.07 -5.39 -23.23
C TYR A 177 20.06 -6.91 -23.15
N ARG A 178 19.55 -7.45 -22.05
CA ARG A 178 19.56 -8.90 -21.82
C ARG A 178 18.21 -9.48 -22.20
N VAL A 179 18.19 -10.28 -23.25
CA VAL A 179 16.99 -11.00 -23.71
C VAL A 179 17.05 -12.43 -23.17
N ILE A 180 15.98 -12.86 -22.52
CA ILE A 180 15.78 -14.24 -22.08
C ILE A 180 14.73 -14.84 -23.01
N GLU A 181 15.19 -15.69 -23.91
CA GLU A 181 14.36 -16.43 -24.86
C GLU A 181 13.93 -17.74 -24.18
N GLU A 182 12.64 -17.90 -23.87
CA GLU A 182 12.11 -19.17 -23.36
C GLU A 182 11.80 -20.10 -24.53
N GLY A 183 12.69 -21.09 -24.76
CA GLY A 183 12.45 -22.19 -25.69
C GLY A 183 11.70 -23.35 -25.04
N ALA A 184 11.18 -24.27 -25.85
CA ALA A 184 10.37 -25.42 -25.40
C ALA A 184 11.07 -26.35 -24.38
N GLN A 185 12.40 -26.34 -24.31
CA GLN A 185 13.20 -27.21 -23.43
C GLN A 185 14.30 -26.47 -22.64
N ARG A 186 14.65 -25.23 -23.00
CA ARG A 186 15.71 -24.47 -22.31
C ARG A 186 15.53 -22.96 -22.50
N SER A 187 15.74 -22.19 -21.43
CA SER A 187 15.84 -20.73 -21.50
C SER A 187 17.25 -20.32 -21.94
N VAL A 188 17.36 -19.53 -23.00
CA VAL A 188 18.63 -18.98 -23.49
C VAL A 188 18.69 -17.49 -23.18
N THR A 189 19.72 -17.06 -22.47
CA THR A 189 19.95 -15.64 -22.20
C THR A 189 20.97 -15.09 -23.20
N ARG A 190 20.56 -14.11 -24.00
CA ARG A 190 21.43 -13.38 -24.94
C ARG A 190 21.60 -11.94 -24.48
N GLU A 191 22.83 -11.47 -24.53
CA GLU A 191 23.16 -10.08 -24.21
C GLU A 191 23.49 -9.33 -25.49
N TRP A 192 22.75 -8.25 -25.72
CA TRP A 192 22.94 -7.34 -26.85
C TRP A 192 23.53 -6.03 -26.35
N ARG A 193 24.63 -5.59 -26.94
CA ARG A 193 25.14 -4.23 -26.73
C ARG A 193 24.54 -3.35 -27.81
N LEU A 194 23.59 -2.51 -27.41
CA LEU A 194 22.89 -1.62 -28.33
C LEU A 194 23.42 -0.20 -28.14
N ALA A 195 23.67 0.50 -29.26
CA ALA A 195 23.90 1.93 -29.30
C ALA A 195 22.57 2.71 -29.30
N ALA A 196 22.65 4.03 -29.10
CA ALA A 196 21.46 4.87 -29.23
C ALA A 196 21.00 4.87 -30.70
N GLY A 197 19.71 4.58 -30.92
CA GLY A 197 19.10 4.42 -32.23
C GLY A 197 18.94 2.97 -32.69
N ASP A 198 19.70 2.04 -32.10
CA ASP A 198 19.57 0.61 -32.43
C ASP A 198 18.22 0.07 -31.97
N ALA A 199 17.65 -0.85 -32.76
CA ALA A 199 16.38 -1.47 -32.46
C ALA A 199 16.53 -2.98 -32.28
N LEU A 200 15.82 -3.49 -31.29
CA LEU A 200 15.71 -4.90 -30.97
C LEU A 200 14.29 -5.37 -31.28
N THR A 201 14.15 -6.45 -32.05
CA THR A 201 12.87 -7.10 -32.31
C THR A 201 12.72 -8.30 -31.38
N LEU A 202 11.64 -8.28 -30.60
CA LEU A 202 11.33 -9.28 -29.60
C LEU A 202 10.16 -10.12 -30.07
N ARG A 203 10.24 -11.42 -29.81
CA ARG A 203 9.21 -12.39 -30.14
C ARG A 203 8.24 -12.56 -28.97
N PRO A 204 7.03 -13.07 -29.23
CA PRO A 204 6.14 -13.53 -28.16
C PRO A 204 6.85 -14.55 -27.27
N GLY A 205 6.79 -14.36 -25.96
CA GLY A 205 7.45 -15.19 -24.95
C GLY A 205 8.82 -14.68 -24.49
N ASP A 206 9.45 -13.77 -25.24
CA ASP A 206 10.75 -13.22 -24.85
C ASP A 206 10.61 -12.30 -23.63
N ARG A 207 11.64 -12.32 -22.77
CA ARG A 207 11.76 -11.38 -21.65
C ARG A 207 12.94 -10.46 -21.86
N LEU A 208 12.76 -9.16 -21.69
CA LEU A 208 13.82 -8.16 -21.78
C LEU A 208 14.14 -7.63 -20.39
N ALA A 209 15.31 -7.99 -19.87
CA ALA A 209 15.84 -7.44 -18.62
C ALA A 209 16.64 -6.16 -18.91
N LEU A 210 16.26 -5.09 -18.22
CA LEU A 210 16.79 -3.74 -18.41
C LEU A 210 17.27 -3.17 -17.08
N ALA A 211 18.35 -2.41 -17.13
CA ALA A 211 18.87 -1.70 -15.98
C ALA A 211 18.06 -0.42 -15.70
N ALA A 212 18.12 0.05 -14.46
CA ALA A 212 17.58 1.36 -14.11
C ALA A 212 18.30 2.46 -14.93
N GLY A 213 17.57 3.48 -15.34
CA GLY A 213 18.06 4.61 -16.14
C GLY A 213 18.15 4.34 -17.65
N THR A 214 17.96 3.10 -18.11
CA THR A 214 17.96 2.80 -19.55
C THR A 214 16.78 3.50 -20.23
N ARG A 215 17.07 4.30 -21.27
CA ARG A 215 16.06 4.98 -22.07
C ARG A 215 15.67 4.13 -23.27
N ILE A 216 14.38 3.87 -23.41
CA ILE A 216 13.83 3.08 -24.51
C ILE A 216 12.61 3.75 -25.12
N ARG A 217 12.36 3.40 -26.38
CA ARG A 217 11.18 3.80 -27.13
C ARG A 217 10.48 2.59 -27.71
N PHE A 218 9.16 2.53 -27.53
CA PHE A 218 8.31 1.47 -28.04
C PHE A 218 7.60 1.88 -29.33
N GLU A 219 7.06 0.90 -30.03
CA GLU A 219 6.21 1.11 -31.20
C GLU A 219 4.77 1.48 -30.78
N PRO A 220 4.11 2.44 -31.46
CA PRO A 220 2.73 2.81 -31.17
C PRO A 220 1.76 1.65 -31.37
N GLY A 221 0.67 1.62 -30.60
CA GLY A 221 -0.43 0.67 -30.79
C GLY A 221 -0.12 -0.78 -30.40
N LYS A 222 1.10 -1.04 -29.90
CA LYS A 222 1.47 -2.32 -29.32
C LYS A 222 1.06 -2.43 -27.85
N ARG A 223 0.85 -3.64 -27.35
CA ARG A 223 0.51 -3.92 -25.96
C ARG A 223 1.58 -3.43 -25.01
N VAL A 224 1.15 -2.83 -23.91
CA VAL A 224 2.04 -2.42 -22.83
C VAL A 224 2.59 -3.67 -22.13
N PRO A 225 3.92 -3.94 -22.18
CA PRO A 225 4.50 -5.08 -21.46
C PRO A 225 4.21 -5.04 -19.96
N GLY A 226 3.89 -6.19 -19.37
CA GLY A 226 3.58 -6.29 -17.93
C GLY A 226 2.21 -5.76 -17.51
N SER A 227 1.43 -5.17 -18.42
CA SER A 227 0.01 -4.88 -18.18
C SER A 227 -0.86 -6.13 -18.37
N ALA A 228 -2.12 -6.06 -17.91
CA ALA A 228 -3.07 -7.14 -18.15
C ALA A 228 -3.28 -7.38 -19.65
N ALA A 229 -3.49 -8.65 -20.03
CA ALA A 229 -3.60 -9.04 -21.43
C ALA A 229 -4.72 -8.29 -22.19
N SER A 230 -5.82 -7.96 -21.50
CA SER A 230 -6.95 -7.19 -22.01
C SER A 230 -7.62 -6.43 -20.88
N GLY A 231 -8.56 -5.53 -21.22
CA GLY A 231 -9.43 -4.89 -20.25
C GLY A 231 -10.25 -5.90 -19.43
N VAL A 232 -10.71 -6.98 -20.06
CA VAL A 232 -11.45 -8.04 -19.39
C VAL A 232 -10.56 -8.78 -18.39
N ALA A 233 -9.32 -9.11 -18.79
CA ALA A 233 -8.36 -9.77 -17.90
C ALA A 233 -7.92 -8.86 -16.74
N TRP A 234 -7.94 -7.54 -16.93
CA TRP A 234 -7.71 -6.58 -15.84
C TRP A 234 -8.88 -6.55 -14.85
N ALA A 235 -10.12 -6.51 -15.34
CA ALA A 235 -11.31 -6.43 -14.49
C ALA A 235 -11.58 -7.76 -13.76
N GLU A 236 -11.49 -8.88 -14.49
CA GLU A 236 -11.69 -10.23 -13.99
C GLU A 236 -10.50 -11.14 -14.36
N PRO A 237 -9.37 -11.04 -13.63
CA PRO A 237 -8.22 -11.89 -13.86
C PRO A 237 -8.58 -13.36 -13.64
N PRO A 238 -8.10 -14.29 -14.48
CA PRO A 238 -8.45 -15.71 -14.40
C PRO A 238 -7.99 -16.34 -13.07
N GLU A 239 -6.91 -15.84 -12.48
CA GLU A 239 -6.39 -16.30 -11.20
C GLU A 239 -7.34 -16.02 -10.03
N ARG A 240 -8.33 -15.13 -10.20
CA ARG A 240 -9.31 -14.75 -9.16
C ARG A 240 -10.02 -15.95 -8.56
N ARG A 241 -10.27 -16.99 -9.35
CA ARG A 241 -10.99 -18.21 -8.92
C ARG A 241 -10.07 -19.24 -8.28
N SER A 242 -8.77 -18.95 -8.16
CA SER A 242 -7.81 -19.88 -7.58
C SER A 242 -7.95 -19.98 -6.05
N PRO A 243 -7.69 -21.15 -5.45
CA PRO A 243 -7.66 -21.31 -3.99
C PRO A 243 -6.56 -20.44 -3.36
N GLY A 244 -5.48 -20.16 -4.10
CA GLY A 244 -4.41 -19.26 -3.67
C GLY A 244 -4.93 -17.84 -3.42
N THR A 245 -5.77 -17.30 -4.30
CA THR A 245 -6.39 -15.98 -4.13
C THR A 245 -7.34 -15.94 -2.93
N ALA A 246 -8.09 -17.01 -2.67
CA ALA A 246 -8.94 -17.11 -1.48
C ALA A 246 -8.10 -17.04 -0.19
N ALA A 247 -6.95 -17.73 -0.16
CA ALA A 247 -6.03 -17.66 0.98
C ALA A 247 -5.42 -16.26 1.17
N HIS A 248 -5.06 -15.56 0.08
CA HIS A 248 -4.59 -14.18 0.12
C HIS A 248 -5.69 -13.22 0.63
N ALA A 249 -6.92 -13.37 0.15
CA ALA A 249 -8.06 -12.57 0.59
C ALA A 249 -8.35 -12.77 2.08
N LEU A 250 -8.31 -14.02 2.57
CA LEU A 250 -8.45 -14.32 4.00
C LEU A 250 -7.29 -13.73 4.81
N GLY A 251 -6.06 -13.83 4.31
CA GLY A 251 -4.88 -13.28 4.98
C GLY A 251 -4.92 -11.76 5.09
N ALA A 252 -5.33 -11.09 4.02
CA ALA A 252 -5.59 -9.66 4.04
C ALA A 252 -6.71 -9.31 5.02
N ALA A 253 -7.86 -10.00 4.96
CA ALA A 253 -8.98 -9.75 5.85
C ALA A 253 -8.57 -9.85 7.33
N LEU A 254 -7.89 -10.94 7.71
CA LEU A 254 -7.44 -11.17 9.08
C LEU A 254 -6.39 -10.13 9.52
N THR A 255 -5.45 -9.79 8.64
CA THR A 255 -4.41 -8.77 8.89
C THR A 255 -5.02 -7.39 9.10
N LEU A 256 -5.97 -7.00 8.24
CA LEU A 256 -6.59 -5.68 8.24
C LEU A 256 -7.61 -5.51 9.36
N VAL A 257 -8.50 -6.49 9.53
CA VAL A 257 -9.50 -6.48 10.62
C VAL A 257 -8.81 -6.56 11.97
N GLY A 258 -7.86 -7.49 12.13
CA GLY A 258 -7.09 -7.61 13.38
C GLY A 258 -6.23 -6.37 13.66
N GLY A 259 -5.59 -5.80 12.64
CA GLY A 259 -4.84 -4.56 12.74
C GLY A 259 -5.73 -3.38 13.17
N ALA A 260 -6.90 -3.21 12.56
CA ALA A 260 -7.87 -2.18 12.92
C ALA A 260 -8.37 -2.34 14.36
N LEU A 261 -8.68 -3.58 14.77
CA LEU A 261 -9.08 -3.94 16.14
C LEU A 261 -8.00 -3.69 17.19
N ALA A 262 -6.72 -3.61 16.79
CA ALA A 262 -5.62 -3.29 17.70
C ALA A 262 -5.24 -1.80 17.68
N LEU A 263 -5.25 -1.16 16.50
CA LEU A 263 -4.65 0.16 16.29
C LEU A 263 -5.64 1.33 16.31
N LEU A 264 -6.94 1.14 16.18
CA LEU A 264 -7.86 2.27 16.32
C LEU A 264 -7.90 2.73 17.79
N PRO A 265 -8.22 3.98 18.11
CA PRO A 265 -8.64 4.38 19.46
C PRO A 265 -10.10 3.97 19.74
N PRO A 266 -10.51 3.76 21.00
CA PRO A 266 -11.92 3.61 21.35
C PRO A 266 -12.68 4.90 21.05
N LEU A 267 -13.89 4.78 20.50
CA LEU A 267 -14.78 5.92 20.30
C LEU A 267 -15.19 6.44 21.69
N GLY A 268 -14.82 7.69 22.00
CA GLY A 268 -15.43 8.41 23.11
C GLY A 268 -16.91 8.68 22.85
N PRO A 269 -17.65 9.26 23.82
CA PRO A 269 -19.04 9.65 23.63
C PRO A 269 -19.12 10.82 22.64
N LEU A 270 -19.05 10.51 21.35
CA LEU A 270 -19.23 11.46 20.26
C LEU A 270 -20.70 11.43 19.84
N ALA A 271 -21.28 12.63 19.70
CA ALA A 271 -22.61 12.81 19.15
C ALA A 271 -22.72 12.08 17.80
N TRP A 272 -23.91 11.54 17.49
CA TRP A 272 -24.31 10.91 16.22
C TRP A 272 -23.59 11.43 14.96
N ARG A 273 -23.37 12.76 14.87
CA ARG A 273 -22.74 13.42 13.73
C ARG A 273 -21.26 13.04 13.55
N GLY A 274 -20.53 12.79 14.65
CA GLY A 274 -19.16 12.27 14.63
C GLY A 274 -19.07 10.77 14.32
N ALA A 275 -20.11 10.00 14.63
CA ALA A 275 -20.17 8.57 14.34
C ALA A 275 -20.38 8.27 12.84
N ALA A 276 -21.05 9.15 12.09
CA ALA A 276 -21.26 9.01 10.64
C ALA A 276 -20.14 9.63 9.79
N ALA A 277 -19.51 10.72 10.24
CA ALA A 277 -18.49 11.43 9.48
C ALA A 277 -17.23 10.59 9.21
N GLY A 278 -16.76 9.81 10.19
CA GLY A 278 -15.60 8.93 10.04
C GLY A 278 -15.80 7.84 8.98
N PRO A 279 -16.88 7.03 9.06
CA PRO A 279 -17.26 6.07 8.02
C PRO A 279 -17.43 6.69 6.64
N ALA A 280 -18.14 7.83 6.54
CA ALA A 280 -18.35 8.52 5.28
C ALA A 280 -17.03 9.00 4.65
N LEU A 281 -16.12 9.52 5.47
CA LEU A 281 -14.78 9.93 5.04
C LEU A 281 -13.94 8.75 4.55
N LEU A 282 -13.95 7.63 5.29
CA LEU A 282 -13.26 6.40 4.89
C LEU A 282 -13.80 5.88 3.55
N LEU A 283 -15.12 5.88 3.38
CA LEU A 283 -15.77 5.51 2.12
C LEU A 283 -15.33 6.44 0.99
N ALA A 284 -15.36 7.76 1.20
CA ALA A 284 -14.96 8.74 0.19
C ALA A 284 -13.50 8.58 -0.23
N LEU A 285 -12.58 8.39 0.72
CA LEU A 285 -11.16 8.16 0.44
C LEU A 285 -10.91 6.83 -0.29
N THR A 286 -11.62 5.77 0.10
CA THR A 286 -11.50 4.45 -0.54
C THR A 286 -12.02 4.50 -1.98
N LEU A 287 -13.18 5.13 -2.19
CA LEU A 287 -13.74 5.36 -3.52
C LEU A 287 -12.78 6.22 -4.37
N ALA A 288 -12.21 7.29 -3.81
CA ALA A 288 -11.23 8.11 -4.50
C ALA A 288 -10.01 7.28 -4.96
N ALA A 289 -9.49 6.39 -4.12
CA ALA A 289 -8.37 5.51 -4.48
C ALA A 289 -8.75 4.54 -5.62
N ILE A 290 -9.96 3.96 -5.59
CA ILE A 290 -10.46 3.08 -6.66
C ILE A 290 -10.59 3.87 -7.97
N CYS A 291 -11.24 5.03 -7.94
CA CYS A 291 -11.40 5.90 -9.09
C CYS A 291 -10.04 6.29 -9.68
N TRP A 292 -9.04 6.56 -8.84
CA TRP A 292 -7.69 6.86 -9.28
C TRP A 292 -7.07 5.70 -10.06
N GLY A 293 -7.14 4.48 -9.53
CA GLY A 293 -6.64 3.29 -10.20
C GLY A 293 -7.35 3.05 -11.54
N THR A 294 -8.67 3.21 -11.57
CA THR A 294 -9.48 3.10 -12.81
C THR A 294 -9.08 4.14 -13.85
N TYR A 295 -8.92 5.41 -13.46
CA TYR A 295 -8.50 6.46 -14.40
C TYR A 295 -7.07 6.24 -14.89
N ALA A 296 -6.18 5.72 -14.05
CA ALA A 296 -4.82 5.39 -14.46
C ALA A 296 -4.81 4.32 -15.57
N VAL A 297 -5.61 3.25 -15.45
CA VAL A 297 -5.73 2.23 -16.52
C VAL A 297 -6.36 2.80 -17.79
N TYR A 298 -7.39 3.64 -17.62
CA TYR A 298 -8.13 4.22 -18.75
C TYR A 298 -7.30 5.23 -19.54
N VAL A 299 -6.52 6.09 -18.87
CA VAL A 299 -5.80 7.21 -19.50
C VAL A 299 -4.36 6.85 -19.84
N ALA A 300 -3.67 6.09 -18.99
CA ALA A 300 -2.23 5.86 -19.09
C ALA A 300 -1.84 4.43 -18.65
N PRO A 301 -2.28 3.38 -19.36
CA PRO A 301 -1.90 2.00 -19.06
C PRO A 301 -0.38 1.78 -19.08
N GLU A 302 0.37 2.59 -19.84
CA GLU A 302 1.83 2.59 -19.90
C GLU A 302 2.54 2.89 -18.57
N LEU A 303 1.83 3.44 -17.57
CA LEU A 303 2.38 3.64 -16.22
C LEU A 303 2.75 2.31 -15.53
N ALA A 304 2.31 1.17 -16.06
CA ALA A 304 2.70 -0.14 -15.59
C ALA A 304 4.18 -0.48 -15.83
N LEU A 305 4.87 0.20 -16.76
CA LEU A 305 6.17 -0.23 -17.27
C LEU A 305 7.38 0.11 -16.40
N ALA A 306 7.30 1.18 -15.62
CA ALA A 306 8.51 1.82 -15.11
C ALA A 306 8.38 2.39 -13.71
N ALA A 307 7.24 2.23 -13.07
CA ALA A 307 6.83 3.20 -12.10
C ALA A 307 6.60 2.55 -10.72
N PRO A 308 7.15 3.11 -9.63
CA PRO A 308 6.76 2.68 -8.28
C PRO A 308 5.24 2.75 -8.17
N PRO A 309 4.61 1.98 -7.27
CA PRO A 309 3.14 1.96 -7.11
C PRO A 309 2.51 3.36 -6.92
N ALA A 310 3.30 4.36 -6.54
CA ALA A 310 2.91 5.75 -6.41
C ALA A 310 2.83 6.56 -7.72
N ALA A 311 3.42 6.10 -8.83
CA ALA A 311 3.49 6.90 -10.05
C ALA A 311 2.14 7.09 -10.75
N GLY A 312 1.24 6.12 -10.64
CA GLY A 312 -0.18 6.30 -11.03
C GLY A 312 -0.85 7.48 -10.31
N VAL A 313 -0.35 7.85 -9.13
CA VAL A 313 -0.85 9.00 -8.36
C VAL A 313 -0.21 10.31 -8.82
N VAL A 314 1.10 10.32 -9.10
CA VAL A 314 1.84 11.55 -9.39
C VAL A 314 1.83 11.92 -10.87
N GLU A 315 1.89 10.94 -11.76
CA GLU A 315 2.03 11.20 -13.20
C GLU A 315 0.69 11.37 -13.90
N LEU A 316 -0.38 10.72 -13.41
CA LEU A 316 -1.71 10.78 -14.02
C LEU A 316 -2.23 12.21 -14.28
N PRO A 317 -2.06 13.19 -13.37
CA PRO A 317 -2.44 14.58 -13.63
C PRO A 317 -1.79 15.20 -14.87
N ALA A 318 -0.55 14.80 -15.20
CA ALA A 318 0.16 15.33 -16.35
C ALA A 318 -0.36 14.76 -17.69
N PHE A 319 -1.07 13.62 -17.67
CA PHE A 319 -1.75 13.07 -18.83
C PHE A 319 -3.15 13.68 -19.04
N ALA A 320 -3.78 14.15 -17.97
CA ALA A 320 -5.15 14.66 -18.00
C ALA A 320 -5.24 16.18 -18.22
N LEU A 321 -4.22 16.96 -17.81
CA LEU A 321 -4.22 18.43 -17.89
C LEU A 321 -2.97 18.98 -18.59
N SER A 322 -3.07 20.21 -19.09
CA SER A 322 -1.91 20.99 -19.53
C SER A 322 -0.91 21.21 -18.39
N ALA A 323 0.37 21.42 -18.73
CA ALA A 323 1.49 21.46 -17.78
C ALA A 323 1.28 22.30 -16.50
N PRO A 324 0.77 23.55 -16.53
CA PRO A 324 0.55 24.32 -15.31
C PRO A 324 -0.56 23.72 -14.42
N GLY A 325 -1.65 23.23 -15.02
CA GLY A 325 -2.75 22.59 -14.31
C GLY A 325 -2.33 21.25 -13.70
N GLY A 326 -1.60 20.43 -14.46
CA GLY A 326 -1.07 19.16 -13.98
C GLY A 326 -0.14 19.33 -12.77
N ARG A 327 0.81 20.28 -12.82
CA ARG A 327 1.73 20.56 -11.69
C ARG A 327 0.99 21.05 -10.44
N ALA A 328 0.00 21.93 -10.60
CA ALA A 328 -0.81 22.40 -9.48
C ALA A 328 -1.61 21.25 -8.83
N LEU A 329 -2.16 20.35 -9.65
CA LEU A 329 -2.90 19.20 -9.16
C LEU A 329 -1.98 18.19 -8.44
N VAL A 330 -0.78 17.95 -8.96
CA VAL A 330 0.25 17.15 -8.28
C VAL A 330 0.61 17.77 -6.93
N ALA A 331 0.92 19.07 -6.88
CA ALA A 331 1.23 19.76 -5.63
C ALA A 331 0.08 19.65 -4.61
N THR A 332 -1.16 19.77 -5.08
CA THR A 332 -2.36 19.62 -4.25
C THR A 332 -2.49 18.20 -3.69
N SER A 333 -2.26 17.17 -4.53
CA SER A 333 -2.29 15.77 -4.10
C SER A 333 -1.19 15.44 -3.09
N VAL A 334 0.03 15.93 -3.30
CA VAL A 334 1.17 15.76 -2.37
C VAL A 334 0.87 16.41 -1.03
N LEU A 335 0.38 17.66 -1.04
CA LEU A 335 -0.01 18.37 0.17
C LEU A 335 -1.15 17.65 0.92
N ALA A 336 -2.16 17.18 0.19
CA ALA A 336 -3.27 16.43 0.74
C ALA A 336 -2.81 15.13 1.43
N MET A 337 -1.90 14.38 0.79
CA MET A 337 -1.29 13.19 1.37
C MET A 337 -0.46 13.49 2.61
N LEU A 338 0.30 14.59 2.62
CA LEU A 338 1.06 15.03 3.78
C LEU A 338 0.14 15.38 4.95
N LEU A 339 -0.98 16.07 4.70
CA LEU A 339 -1.97 16.39 5.74
C LEU A 339 -2.60 15.12 6.34
N LEU A 340 -2.98 14.15 5.48
CA LEU A 340 -3.51 12.86 5.93
C LEU A 340 -2.46 12.06 6.72
N PHE A 341 -1.18 12.12 6.34
CA PHE A 341 -0.10 11.52 7.09
C PHE A 341 0.07 12.15 8.47
N VAL A 342 0.11 13.49 8.56
CA VAL A 342 0.23 14.19 9.84
C VAL A 342 -0.95 13.82 10.75
N ALA A 343 -2.17 13.81 10.23
CA ALA A 343 -3.34 13.39 11.00
C ALA A 343 -3.24 11.93 11.48
N THR A 344 -2.78 11.02 10.62
CA THR A 344 -2.57 9.61 10.98
C THR A 344 -1.50 9.46 12.06
N ALA A 345 -0.38 10.18 11.95
CA ALA A 345 0.70 10.15 12.92
C ALA A 345 0.25 10.66 14.30
N LEU A 346 -0.59 11.71 14.32
CA LEU A 346 -1.20 12.23 15.55
C LEU A 346 -2.23 11.26 16.15
N ALA A 347 -3.01 10.56 15.34
CA ALA A 347 -3.93 9.54 15.82
C ALA A 347 -3.19 8.33 16.44
N LEU A 348 -2.09 7.89 15.82
CA LEU A 348 -1.26 6.80 16.34
C LEU A 348 -0.53 7.16 17.65
N ARG A 349 -0.26 8.45 17.88
CA ARG A 349 0.23 8.93 19.19
C ARG A 349 -0.75 8.62 20.31
N ASP A 350 -2.04 8.82 20.08
CA ASP A 350 -3.07 8.54 21.08
C ASP A 350 -3.15 7.03 21.38
N VAL A 351 -2.85 6.19 20.39
CA VAL A 351 -2.75 4.73 20.56
C VAL A 351 -1.59 4.33 21.46
N ILE A 352 -0.43 4.98 21.30
CA ILE A 352 0.73 4.81 22.19
C ILE A 352 0.39 5.31 23.60
N ALA A 353 -0.27 6.46 23.72
CA ALA A 353 -0.64 7.05 25.01
C ALA A 353 -1.59 6.17 25.83
N MET A 354 -2.39 5.29 25.19
CA MET A 354 -3.21 4.30 25.90
C MET A 354 -2.38 3.20 26.59
N HIS A 355 -1.14 2.97 26.16
CA HIS A 355 -0.30 1.87 26.63
C HIS A 355 0.96 2.36 27.37
N ALA A 356 1.38 3.61 27.11
CA ALA A 356 2.47 4.29 27.78
C ALA A 356 1.96 5.14 28.96
N ARG A 357 2.82 5.41 29.94
CA ARG A 357 2.53 6.45 30.95
C ARG A 357 2.40 7.81 30.24
N PRO A 358 1.43 8.67 30.60
CA PRO A 358 1.14 9.92 29.89
C PRO A 358 2.36 10.84 29.77
N ALA A 359 3.24 10.86 30.79
CA ALA A 359 4.47 11.65 30.79
C ALA A 359 5.50 11.22 29.72
N ASN A 360 5.45 9.96 29.27
CA ASN A 360 6.44 9.39 28.35
C ASN A 360 5.89 9.18 26.93
N ALA A 361 4.59 9.40 26.70
CA ALA A 361 3.95 9.13 25.43
C ALA A 361 4.53 9.98 24.28
N ASP A 362 4.83 11.26 24.55
CA ASP A 362 5.40 12.17 23.54
C ASP A 362 6.85 11.81 23.20
N VAL A 363 7.64 11.42 24.20
CA VAL A 363 9.02 10.97 24.01
C VAL A 363 9.05 9.64 23.23
N ALA A 364 8.18 8.69 23.59
CA ALA A 364 8.07 7.41 22.89
C ALA A 364 7.62 7.60 21.44
N TRP A 365 6.62 8.46 21.19
CA TRP A 365 6.17 8.78 19.84
C TRP A 365 7.26 9.47 19.02
N ALA A 366 7.97 10.45 19.61
CA ALA A 366 9.07 11.15 18.93
C ALA A 366 10.19 10.18 18.55
N GLY A 367 10.57 9.30 19.47
CA GLY A 367 11.54 8.24 19.23
C GLY A 367 11.11 7.30 18.11
N LEU A 368 9.84 6.86 18.11
CA LEU A 368 9.29 6.00 17.06
C LEU A 368 9.24 6.68 15.69
N LEU A 369 8.84 7.96 15.63
CA LEU A 369 8.83 8.72 14.39
C LEU A 369 10.24 8.90 13.84
N MET A 370 11.22 9.22 14.70
CA MET A 370 12.62 9.34 14.30
C MET A 370 13.17 7.99 13.81
N LEU A 371 12.89 6.90 14.53
CA LEU A 371 13.31 5.56 14.12
C LEU A 371 12.67 5.15 12.78
N ALA A 372 11.40 5.49 12.56
CA ALA A 372 10.71 5.28 11.29
C ALA A 372 11.30 6.14 10.15
N ALA A 373 11.70 7.38 10.43
CA ALA A 373 12.36 8.25 9.45
C ALA A 373 13.77 7.73 9.08
N VAL A 374 14.53 7.26 10.07
CA VAL A 374 15.84 6.62 9.85
C VAL A 374 15.67 5.33 9.06
N ALA A 375 14.77 4.44 9.46
CA ALA A 375 14.44 3.22 8.70
C ALA A 375 13.98 3.55 7.27
N GLY A 376 13.30 4.70 7.11
CA GLY A 376 12.87 5.24 5.83
C GLY A 376 14.01 5.50 4.85
N LEU A 377 15.26 5.69 5.30
CA LEU A 377 16.42 5.91 4.41
C LEU A 377 16.70 4.71 3.51
N TRP A 378 16.35 3.50 3.95
CA TRP A 378 16.49 2.30 3.14
C TRP A 378 15.25 2.08 2.26
N PRO A 379 15.43 1.77 0.97
CA PRO A 379 14.32 1.41 0.09
C PRO A 379 13.73 0.07 0.54
N ALA A 380 12.45 0.10 0.90
CA ALA A 380 11.67 -1.08 1.24
C ALA A 380 10.25 -0.91 0.68
N ASP A 381 9.55 -2.03 0.47
CA ASP A 381 8.16 -2.02 0.03
C ASP A 381 7.24 -1.47 1.13
N PRO A 382 6.64 -0.27 0.95
CA PRO A 382 5.80 0.34 1.98
C PRO A 382 4.52 -0.46 2.26
N TRP A 383 4.01 -1.20 1.27
CA TRP A 383 2.82 -2.02 1.44
C TRP A 383 3.09 -3.19 2.38
N ARG A 384 4.22 -3.89 2.19
CA ARG A 384 4.64 -4.97 3.09
C ARG A 384 4.92 -4.49 4.50
N ALA A 385 5.57 -3.33 4.66
CA ALA A 385 5.81 -2.74 5.98
C ALA A 385 4.49 -2.44 6.71
N TRP A 386 3.51 -1.87 6.00
CA TRP A 386 2.19 -1.58 6.56
C TRP A 386 1.42 -2.85 6.94
N LEU A 387 1.37 -3.85 6.04
CA LEU A 387 0.76 -5.16 6.34
C LEU A 387 1.46 -5.85 7.50
N ALA A 388 2.78 -5.72 7.62
CA ALA A 388 3.53 -6.28 8.73
C ALA A 388 3.13 -5.64 10.06
N GLY A 389 2.95 -4.31 10.09
CA GLY A 389 2.46 -3.59 11.26
C GLY A 389 1.04 -4.02 11.66
N CYS A 390 0.12 -4.07 10.69
CA CYS A 390 -1.25 -4.52 10.93
C CYS A 390 -1.30 -6.00 11.39
N GLY A 391 -0.50 -6.87 10.78
CA GLY A 391 -0.45 -8.30 11.08
C GLY A 391 0.15 -8.61 12.44
N LEU A 392 1.21 -7.90 12.82
CA LEU A 392 1.79 -7.98 14.16
C LEU A 392 0.77 -7.56 15.22
N ALA A 393 0.07 -6.44 14.98
CA ALA A 393 -0.97 -5.96 15.87
C ALA A 393 -2.16 -6.94 15.95
N ALA A 394 -2.55 -7.57 14.84
CA ALA A 394 -3.56 -8.61 14.82
C ALA A 394 -3.14 -9.82 15.68
N ALA A 395 -1.96 -10.38 15.43
CA ALA A 395 -1.49 -11.63 16.04
C ALA A 395 -1.12 -11.47 17.53
N ALA A 396 -0.47 -10.36 17.90
CA ALA A 396 0.06 -10.18 19.25
C ALA A 396 -0.90 -9.41 20.19
N VAL A 397 -1.89 -8.71 19.65
CA VAL A 397 -2.75 -7.79 20.45
C VAL A 397 -4.22 -8.12 20.30
N ALA A 398 -4.78 -8.01 19.09
CA ALA A 398 -6.22 -8.17 18.89
C ALA A 398 -6.70 -9.58 19.24
N ILE A 399 -6.02 -10.60 18.71
CA ILE A 399 -6.44 -11.99 18.85
C ILE A 399 -6.31 -12.51 20.28
N PRO A 400 -5.19 -12.29 21.01
CA PRO A 400 -5.12 -12.65 22.42
C PRO A 400 -6.20 -11.99 23.28
N ARG A 401 -6.56 -10.73 22.99
CA ARG A 401 -7.63 -10.00 23.69
C ARG A 401 -9.02 -10.60 23.42
N LEU A 402 -9.27 -11.07 22.20
CA LEU A 402 -10.52 -11.73 21.84
C LEU A 402 -10.63 -13.15 22.43
N ALA A 403 -9.50 -13.85 22.59
CA ALA A 403 -9.47 -15.22 23.07
C ALA A 403 -9.77 -15.35 24.59
N GLY A 404 -9.50 -14.31 25.38
CA GLY A 404 -9.80 -14.29 26.81
C GLY A 404 -9.33 -13.02 27.53
N ARG A 405 -9.88 -12.76 28.72
CA ARG A 405 -9.56 -11.58 29.56
C ARG A 405 -8.51 -11.83 30.63
N ASP A 406 -8.02 -13.07 30.74
CA ASP A 406 -7.03 -13.46 31.73
C ASP A 406 -5.64 -12.86 31.43
N ALA A 407 -5.08 -12.09 32.36
CA ALA A 407 -3.82 -11.38 32.15
C ALA A 407 -2.63 -12.29 31.77
N ARG A 408 -2.45 -13.42 32.48
CA ARG A 408 -1.36 -14.37 32.19
C ARG A 408 -1.56 -15.13 30.88
N ALA A 409 -2.80 -15.55 30.60
CA ALA A 409 -3.11 -16.26 29.35
C ALA A 409 -2.95 -15.31 28.15
N GLY A 410 -3.40 -14.06 28.28
CA GLY A 410 -3.20 -13.00 27.29
C GLY A 410 -1.73 -12.68 27.04
N LEU A 411 -0.89 -12.66 28.08
CA LEU A 411 0.56 -12.47 27.92
C LEU A 411 1.21 -13.62 27.14
N ALA A 412 0.88 -14.87 27.48
CA ALA A 412 1.39 -16.05 26.76
C ALA A 412 0.95 -16.04 25.29
N GLY A 413 -0.32 -15.69 25.02
CA GLY A 413 -0.85 -15.51 23.67
C GLY A 413 -0.13 -14.42 22.88
N SER A 414 0.10 -13.25 23.49
CA SER A 414 0.83 -12.15 22.86
C SER A 414 2.27 -12.51 22.52
N LEU A 415 2.98 -13.21 23.41
CA LEU A 415 4.35 -13.69 23.17
C LEU A 415 4.38 -14.70 22.02
N ALA A 416 3.51 -15.70 22.06
CA ALA A 416 3.44 -16.73 21.01
C ALA A 416 3.10 -16.11 19.65
N GLY A 417 2.09 -15.22 19.60
CA GLY A 417 1.71 -14.52 18.38
C GLY A 417 2.83 -13.67 17.82
N ALA A 418 3.52 -12.87 18.65
CA ALA A 418 4.65 -12.05 18.22
C ALA A 418 5.84 -12.89 17.73
N ALA A 419 6.19 -13.97 18.44
CA ALA A 419 7.31 -14.83 18.09
C ALA A 419 7.08 -15.57 16.76
N VAL A 420 5.90 -16.17 16.58
CA VAL A 420 5.54 -16.85 15.33
C VAL A 420 5.49 -15.86 14.18
N PHE A 421 4.91 -14.68 14.39
CA PHE A 421 4.84 -13.64 13.38
C PHE A 421 6.25 -13.21 12.92
N ALA A 422 7.16 -12.95 13.86
CA ALA A 422 8.53 -12.57 13.56
C ALA A 422 9.29 -13.68 12.83
N ALA A 423 9.11 -14.94 13.24
CA ALA A 423 9.74 -16.08 12.57
C ALA A 423 9.26 -16.23 11.11
N LEU A 424 7.95 -16.14 10.88
CA LEU A 424 7.37 -16.22 9.53
C LEU A 424 7.78 -15.02 8.66
N ALA A 425 7.81 -13.81 9.22
CA ALA A 425 8.28 -12.62 8.52
C ALA A 425 9.77 -12.73 8.12
N ALA A 426 10.61 -13.33 8.97
CA ALA A 426 12.04 -13.51 8.69
C ALA A 426 12.31 -14.59 7.63
N VAL A 427 11.53 -15.67 7.61
CA VAL A 427 11.72 -16.81 6.70
C VAL A 427 10.88 -16.71 5.42
N GLY A 428 9.96 -15.73 5.34
CA GLY A 428 8.97 -15.62 4.25
C GLY A 428 9.53 -15.73 2.84
N GLY A 429 10.70 -15.13 2.57
CA GLY A 429 11.36 -15.19 1.25
C GLY A 429 11.94 -16.55 0.88
N ARG A 430 12.01 -17.50 1.83
CA ARG A 430 12.50 -18.87 1.66
C ARG A 430 11.37 -19.90 1.68
N LEU A 431 10.12 -19.47 1.85
CA LEU A 431 8.98 -20.37 1.88
C LEU A 431 8.66 -20.89 0.47
N PRO A 432 8.24 -22.16 0.34
CA PRO A 432 7.84 -22.73 -0.94
C PRO A 432 6.57 -22.06 -1.48
N ALA A 433 6.35 -22.15 -2.80
CA ALA A 433 5.25 -21.46 -3.49
C ALA A 433 3.85 -21.78 -2.93
N TRP A 434 3.62 -23.00 -2.44
CA TRP A 434 2.35 -23.38 -1.82
C TRP A 434 2.07 -22.62 -0.50
N ALA A 435 3.10 -22.11 0.16
CA ALA A 435 3.02 -21.31 1.39
C ALA A 435 3.08 -19.80 1.12
N ALA A 436 2.95 -19.36 -0.14
CA ALA A 436 3.05 -17.95 -0.53
C ALA A 436 2.06 -17.04 0.23
N ALA A 437 0.84 -17.51 0.50
CA ALA A 437 -0.15 -16.74 1.25
C ALA A 437 0.31 -16.45 2.71
N VAL A 438 0.98 -17.41 3.34
CA VAL A 438 1.54 -17.24 4.70
C VAL A 438 2.75 -16.33 4.67
N ALA A 439 3.57 -16.41 3.62
CA ALA A 439 4.69 -15.49 3.42
C ALA A 439 4.20 -14.04 3.24
N ALA A 440 3.11 -13.84 2.49
CA ALA A 440 2.51 -12.53 2.26
C ALA A 440 1.76 -12.00 3.50
N TYR A 441 1.09 -12.89 4.24
CA TYR A 441 0.29 -12.56 5.43
C TYR A 441 0.65 -13.49 6.61
N PRO A 442 1.75 -13.23 7.33
CA PRO A 442 2.19 -14.08 8.45
C PRO A 442 1.14 -14.22 9.57
N ALA A 443 0.24 -13.25 9.68
CA ALA A 443 -0.87 -13.26 10.63
C ALA A 443 -1.81 -14.47 10.43
N LEU A 444 -1.90 -15.04 9.22
CA LEU A 444 -2.72 -16.22 8.92
C LEU A 444 -2.43 -17.41 9.84
N LEU A 445 -1.17 -17.63 10.21
CA LEU A 445 -0.78 -18.69 11.14
C LEU A 445 -0.53 -18.17 12.56
N ALA A 446 0.06 -16.98 12.68
CA ALA A 446 0.40 -16.43 13.99
C ALA A 446 -0.83 -16.16 14.86
N ALA A 447 -1.93 -15.68 14.29
CA ALA A 447 -3.17 -15.39 15.03
C ALA A 447 -3.83 -16.66 15.59
N PRO A 448 -4.12 -17.72 14.79
CA PRO A 448 -4.67 -18.96 15.32
C PRO A 448 -3.81 -19.58 16.44
N ILE A 449 -2.49 -19.56 16.29
CA ILE A 449 -1.59 -20.09 17.33
C ILE A 449 -1.70 -19.28 18.61
N ALA A 450 -1.70 -17.95 18.52
CA ALA A 450 -1.91 -17.08 19.67
C ALA A 450 -3.24 -17.37 20.38
N TRP A 451 -4.32 -17.57 19.62
CA TRP A 451 -5.64 -17.95 20.16
C TRP A 451 -5.59 -19.28 20.92
N VAL A 452 -5.02 -20.33 20.31
CA VAL A 452 -4.91 -21.66 20.91
C VAL A 452 -4.12 -21.60 22.22
N VAL A 453 -3.02 -20.86 22.25
CA VAL A 453 -2.20 -20.69 23.47
C VAL A 453 -3.00 -20.04 24.60
N VAL A 454 -3.77 -18.96 24.32
CA VAL A 454 -4.62 -18.32 25.33
C VAL A 454 -5.65 -19.31 25.89
N ARG A 455 -6.33 -20.06 25.00
CA ARG A 455 -7.37 -21.02 25.41
C ARG A 455 -6.78 -22.19 26.20
N ALA A 456 -5.63 -22.72 25.79
CA ALA A 456 -4.94 -23.79 26.50
C ALA A 456 -4.52 -23.36 27.91
N GLU A 457 -3.97 -22.16 28.06
CA GLU A 457 -3.58 -21.62 29.38
C GLU A 457 -4.79 -21.31 30.28
N ALA A 458 -5.91 -20.86 29.70
CA ALA A 458 -7.16 -20.68 30.44
C ALA A 458 -7.68 -22.04 30.98
N VAL A 459 -7.69 -23.09 30.14
CA VAL A 459 -8.13 -24.44 30.54
C VAL A 459 -7.19 -25.05 31.57
N ARG A 460 -5.87 -24.90 31.41
CA ARG A 460 -4.88 -25.39 32.39
C ARG A 460 -5.10 -24.79 33.77
N ARG A 461 -5.49 -23.51 33.85
CA ARG A 461 -5.78 -22.87 35.13
C ARG A 461 -7.12 -23.27 35.72
N ALA A 462 -8.15 -23.41 34.89
CA ALA A 462 -9.44 -23.93 35.35
C ALA A 462 -9.35 -25.35 35.94
N ARG A 463 -8.32 -26.13 35.57
CA ARG A 463 -8.04 -27.45 36.16
C ARG A 463 -7.17 -27.43 37.43
N ARG A 464 -6.56 -26.29 37.76
CA ARG A 464 -5.67 -26.11 38.93
C ARG A 464 -6.33 -25.33 40.07
N ALA A 465 -7.40 -24.60 39.78
CA ALA A 465 -8.31 -24.01 40.76
C ALA A 465 -9.37 -25.05 41.12
#